data_AF-A0A838EPV2-F1
#
_entry.id   AF-A0A838EPV2-F1
#
_cell.length_a   1.000
_cell.length_b   1.000
_cell.length_c   1.000
_cell.angle_alpha   90.00
_cell.angle_beta   90.00
_cell.angle_gamma   90.00
#
_symmetry.space_group_name_H-M   'P 1'
#
loop_
_entity.id
_entity.type
_entity.pdbx_description
1 polymer ?
#
loop_
_entity_poly.entity_id
_entity_poly.type
_entity_poly.pdbx_seq_one_letter_code
_entity_poly.pdbx_strand_id
1 'polypeptide(L)'
;MLRPDIGPSWHLEYKFHSFVDFCIWVLERDGLQVAPFDRHHGGDTMLQRVGLTADDWLAWMHDVVTFYQQAMQALHQLSWQAMTRWKQSLEEQGGFHWHAQAEPLPSEWTASLAQSLRSASGPSVYDQRLLMTRLFENPPPALWHGNADVSHRLYDLWEHYGSRGKQWTDHLLMQWMVDGTEEQLQKDLLPYHARLEMLNICFAKYSQEVDYLIPPVSVIMTLADGQLDGDTFRLRVLRAAEELAMGTAS
;
A
#
# COMPACT_ATOMS: atom_id res chain seq x y z
N MET A 1 16.21 -35.32 -2.17
CA MET A 1 15.32 -34.27 -2.68
C MET A 1 15.16 -33.23 -1.58
N LEU A 2 15.93 -32.13 -1.67
CA LEU A 2 15.77 -30.99 -0.77
C LEU A 2 14.47 -30.30 -1.15
N ARG A 3 13.56 -30.09 -0.18
CA ARG A 3 12.42 -29.19 -0.39
C ARG A 3 13.00 -27.83 -0.78
N PRO A 4 12.41 -27.11 -1.75
CA PRO A 4 12.76 -25.71 -1.93
C PRO A 4 12.46 -25.04 -0.59
N ASP A 5 13.50 -24.59 0.08
CA ASP A 5 13.36 -23.67 1.21
C ASP A 5 12.59 -22.48 0.62
N ILE A 6 11.35 -22.33 1.06
CA ILE A 6 10.54 -21.17 0.71
C ILE A 6 11.24 -20.04 1.47
N GLY A 7 12.19 -19.39 0.79
CA GLY A 7 12.86 -18.20 1.30
C GLY A 7 11.84 -17.16 1.76
N PRO A 8 12.29 -16.12 2.50
CA PRO A 8 11.41 -15.07 2.97
C PRO A 8 10.49 -14.64 1.83
N SER A 9 9.18 -14.77 2.06
CA SER A 9 8.19 -14.49 1.03
C SER A 9 8.33 -13.02 0.68
N TRP A 10 8.88 -12.75 -0.49
CA TRP A 10 8.92 -11.40 -1.02
C TRP A 10 7.51 -10.98 -1.40
N HIS A 11 7.16 -9.72 -1.12
CA HIS A 11 5.81 -9.21 -1.32
C HIS A 11 5.80 -7.94 -2.17
N LEU A 12 5.00 -7.96 -3.24
CA LEU A 12 4.59 -6.78 -3.99
C LEU A 12 3.21 -6.35 -3.51
N GLU A 13 3.07 -5.11 -3.06
CA GLU A 13 1.75 -4.52 -2.82
C GLU A 13 1.63 -3.23 -3.63
N TYR A 14 0.60 -3.14 -4.47
CA TYR A 14 0.24 -1.90 -5.15
C TYR A 14 -1.25 -1.62 -4.99
N LYS A 15 -1.59 -0.41 -4.57
CA LYS A 15 -2.97 0.02 -4.35
C LYS A 15 -3.09 1.52 -4.36
N PHE A 16 -4.31 1.97 -4.64
CA PHE A 16 -4.66 3.36 -4.39
C PHE A 16 -4.82 3.59 -2.91
N HIS A 17 -4.20 4.68 -2.48
CA HIS A 17 -4.10 4.97 -1.08
C HIS A 17 -4.63 6.36 -0.78
N SER A 18 -5.85 6.41 -0.25
CA SER A 18 -6.53 7.67 0.06
C SER A 18 -5.76 8.58 1.01
N PHE A 19 -4.87 8.05 1.85
CA PHE A 19 -4.08 8.85 2.78
C PHE A 19 -2.96 9.59 2.04
N VAL A 20 -2.23 8.87 1.18
CA VAL A 20 -1.19 9.42 0.30
C VAL A 20 -1.81 10.39 -0.70
N ASP A 21 -2.91 10.00 -1.35
CA ASP A 21 -3.64 10.84 -2.30
C ASP A 21 -4.14 12.13 -1.64
N PHE A 22 -4.66 12.04 -0.41
CA PHE A 22 -5.05 13.22 0.36
C PHE A 22 -3.88 14.17 0.61
N CYS A 23 -2.70 13.65 1.00
CA CYS A 23 -1.54 14.51 1.24
C CYS A 23 -1.11 15.26 -0.02
N ILE A 24 -1.14 14.60 -1.18
CA ILE A 24 -0.85 15.23 -2.48
C ILE A 24 -1.95 16.24 -2.85
N TRP A 25 -3.22 15.88 -2.64
CA TRP A 25 -4.34 16.79 -2.88
C TRP A 25 -4.26 18.05 -2.01
N VAL A 26 -3.77 17.95 -0.77
CA VAL A 26 -3.52 19.09 0.11
C VAL A 26 -2.50 20.06 -0.53
N LEU A 27 -1.43 19.56 -1.15
CA LEU A 27 -0.49 20.42 -1.88
C LEU A 27 -1.19 21.18 -3.00
N GLU A 28 -1.94 20.47 -3.84
CA GLU A 28 -2.65 21.08 -4.97
C GLU A 28 -3.68 22.12 -4.50
N ARG A 29 -4.36 21.85 -3.39
CA ARG A 29 -5.39 22.74 -2.84
C ARG A 29 -4.80 24.01 -2.24
N ASP A 30 -3.68 23.88 -1.53
CA ASP A 30 -2.99 25.02 -0.90
C ASP A 30 -2.10 25.79 -1.89
N GLY A 31 -1.57 25.10 -2.91
CA GLY A 31 -0.56 25.63 -3.84
C GLY A 31 0.85 25.60 -3.27
N LEU A 32 1.11 24.76 -2.28
CA LEU A 32 2.42 24.61 -1.68
C LEU A 32 3.32 23.81 -2.63
N GLN A 33 4.37 24.44 -3.16
CA GLN A 33 5.30 23.79 -4.08
C GLN A 33 6.36 23.02 -3.27
N VAL A 34 6.35 21.69 -3.38
CA VAL A 34 7.32 20.81 -2.71
C VAL A 34 7.90 19.88 -3.75
N ALA A 35 9.20 19.92 -4.03
CA ALA A 35 9.81 19.00 -4.98
C ALA A 35 9.67 17.53 -4.48
N PRO A 36 9.36 16.55 -5.36
CA PRO A 36 9.14 16.65 -6.82
C PRO A 36 7.69 17.01 -7.25
N PHE A 37 6.81 17.33 -6.30
CA PHE A 37 5.41 17.76 -6.50
C PHE A 37 5.29 19.30 -6.65
N ASP A 38 6.16 19.92 -7.43
CA ASP A 38 6.30 21.38 -7.55
C ASP A 38 5.73 21.95 -8.86
N ARG A 39 4.88 21.18 -9.54
CA ARG A 39 4.37 21.55 -10.85
C ARG A 39 2.85 21.45 -10.97
N HIS A 40 2.17 22.04 -10.00
CA HIS A 40 0.74 22.24 -9.98
C HIS A 40 0.41 23.73 -9.95
N HIS A 41 -0.81 24.10 -10.31
CA HIS A 41 -1.26 25.49 -10.22
C HIS A 41 -1.30 25.99 -8.77
N GLY A 42 -1.19 27.29 -8.56
CA GLY A 42 -1.35 27.88 -7.22
C GLY A 42 -2.73 27.57 -6.62
N GLY A 43 -2.77 27.45 -5.30
CA GLY A 43 -3.96 27.16 -4.49
C GLY A 43 -4.36 28.33 -3.60
N ASP A 44 -5.09 28.05 -2.52
CA ASP A 44 -5.63 29.09 -1.63
C ASP A 44 -4.61 29.65 -0.61
N THR A 45 -3.42 29.03 -0.49
CA THR A 45 -2.32 29.39 0.43
C THR A 45 -2.71 29.43 1.90
N MET A 46 -3.85 28.85 2.29
CA MET A 46 -4.37 28.97 3.65
C MET A 46 -3.50 28.23 4.67
N LEU A 47 -2.99 27.04 4.35
CA LEU A 47 -2.08 26.28 5.22
C LEU A 47 -0.72 26.99 5.34
N GLN A 48 -0.19 27.51 4.22
CA GLN A 48 1.04 28.31 4.24
C GLN A 48 0.92 29.53 5.17
N ARG A 49 -0.22 30.23 5.17
CA ARG A 49 -0.45 31.41 6.04
C ARG A 49 -0.49 31.06 7.52
N VAL A 50 -0.90 29.85 7.88
CA VAL A 50 -0.88 29.35 9.26
C VAL A 50 0.40 28.58 9.60
N GLY A 51 1.39 28.60 8.70
CA GLY A 51 2.75 28.16 8.98
C GLY A 51 3.11 26.76 8.49
N LEU A 52 2.33 26.15 7.59
CA LEU A 52 2.78 24.92 6.91
C LEU A 52 3.91 25.26 5.93
N THR A 53 5.08 24.66 6.12
CA THR A 53 6.21 24.77 5.19
C THR A 53 6.34 23.52 4.31
N ALA A 54 7.18 23.60 3.27
CA ALA A 54 7.49 22.45 2.41
C ALA A 54 8.14 21.31 3.19
N ASP A 55 9.08 21.62 4.09
CA ASP A 55 9.79 20.63 4.91
C ASP A 55 8.83 19.95 5.89
N ASP A 56 7.93 20.72 6.53
CA ASP A 56 6.95 20.14 7.45
C ASP A 56 5.95 19.22 6.73
N TRP A 57 5.48 19.64 5.53
CA TRP A 57 4.61 18.79 4.72
C TRP A 57 5.32 17.50 4.34
N LEU A 58 6.61 17.57 3.97
CA LEU A 58 7.38 16.40 3.57
C LEU A 58 7.55 15.43 4.74
N ALA A 59 7.88 15.93 5.94
CA ALA A 59 7.98 15.13 7.15
C ALA A 59 6.63 14.45 7.48
N TRP A 60 5.54 15.21 7.42
CA TRP A 60 4.20 14.68 7.64
C TRP A 60 3.80 13.59 6.63
N MET A 61 4.12 13.78 5.35
CA MET A 61 3.87 12.78 4.31
C MET A 61 4.62 11.46 4.59
N HIS A 62 5.87 11.56 5.04
CA HIS A 62 6.68 10.40 5.46
C HIS A 62 6.05 9.67 6.65
N ASP A 63 5.57 10.41 7.65
CA ASP A 63 4.87 9.84 8.82
C ASP A 63 3.60 9.10 8.40
N VAL A 64 2.80 9.67 7.49
CA VAL A 64 1.58 9.07 6.96
C VAL A 64 1.87 7.74 6.26
N VAL A 65 2.87 7.71 5.37
CA VAL A 65 3.24 6.50 4.62
C VAL A 65 3.82 5.44 5.54
N THR A 66 4.68 5.84 6.47
CA THR A 66 5.31 4.93 7.44
C THR A 66 4.29 4.31 8.38
N PHE A 67 3.38 5.11 8.94
CA PHE A 67 2.30 4.63 9.80
C PHE A 67 1.45 3.58 9.09
N TYR A 68 1.06 3.88 7.84
CA TYR A 68 0.26 2.94 7.07
C TYR A 68 1.01 1.66 6.72
N GLN A 69 2.26 1.78 6.28
CA GLN A 69 3.10 0.63 5.98
C GLN A 69 3.18 -0.32 7.18
N GLN A 70 3.44 0.22 8.38
CA GLN A 70 3.50 -0.58 9.60
C GLN A 70 2.16 -1.28 9.90
N ALA A 71 1.04 -0.57 9.75
CA ALA A 71 -0.28 -1.15 9.94
C ALA A 71 -0.59 -2.27 8.94
N MET A 72 -0.21 -2.10 7.67
CA MET A 72 -0.40 -3.11 6.63
C MET A 72 0.53 -4.31 6.81
N GLN A 73 1.78 -4.09 7.17
CA GLN A 73 2.71 -5.17 7.52
C GLN A 73 2.17 -5.99 8.69
N ALA A 74 1.63 -5.34 9.73
CA ALA A 74 0.99 -6.03 10.84
C ALA A 74 -0.25 -6.84 10.39
N LEU A 75 -1.09 -6.27 9.52
CA LEU A 75 -2.25 -6.99 8.95
C LEU A 75 -1.81 -8.21 8.12
N HIS A 76 -0.77 -8.05 7.31
CA HIS A 76 -0.21 -9.14 6.49
C HIS A 76 0.43 -10.22 7.37
N GLN A 77 1.17 -9.85 8.41
CA GLN A 77 1.71 -10.82 9.36
C GLN A 77 0.61 -11.63 10.06
N LEU A 78 -0.49 -10.98 10.45
CA LEU A 78 -1.64 -11.66 11.05
C LEU A 78 -2.33 -12.60 10.05
N SER A 79 -2.53 -12.16 8.80
CA SER A 79 -3.15 -13.02 7.77
C SER A 79 -2.27 -14.23 7.46
N TRP A 80 -0.96 -14.04 7.37
CA TRP A 80 0.00 -15.11 7.14
C TRP A 80 0.06 -16.10 8.31
N GLN A 81 0.08 -15.61 9.55
CA GLN A 81 0.01 -16.47 10.74
C GLN A 81 -1.30 -17.28 10.79
N ALA A 82 -2.43 -16.66 10.47
CA ALA A 82 -3.72 -17.33 10.41
C ALA A 82 -3.72 -18.43 9.32
N MET A 83 -3.20 -18.13 8.13
CA MET A 83 -3.07 -19.09 7.04
C MET A 83 -2.14 -20.26 7.40
N THR A 84 -1.00 -19.99 8.04
CA THR A 84 -0.04 -21.03 8.46
C THR A 84 -0.64 -21.93 9.53
N ARG A 85 -1.32 -21.38 10.54
CA ARG A 85 -2.03 -22.19 11.56
C ARG A 85 -3.14 -23.03 10.94
N TRP A 86 -3.88 -22.45 10.00
CA TRP A 86 -4.92 -23.17 9.27
C TRP A 86 -4.33 -24.34 8.46
N LYS A 87 -3.23 -24.11 7.74
CA LYS A 87 -2.51 -25.16 7.00
C LYS A 87 -2.03 -26.28 7.94
N GLN A 88 -1.43 -25.94 9.08
CA GLN A 88 -0.98 -26.92 10.06
C GLN A 88 -2.14 -27.76 10.61
N SER A 89 -3.28 -27.14 10.91
CA SER A 89 -4.49 -27.85 11.37
C SER A 89 -5.00 -28.86 10.34
N LEU A 90 -4.93 -28.53 9.04
CA LEU A 90 -5.29 -29.48 7.97
C LEU A 90 -4.31 -30.67 7.87
N GLU A 91 -3.02 -30.42 8.08
CA GLU A 91 -1.99 -31.47 8.08
C GLU A 91 -2.17 -32.42 9.29
N GLU A 92 -2.49 -31.89 10.47
CA GLU A 92 -2.74 -32.67 11.70
C GLU A 92 -4.02 -33.54 11.61
N GLN A 93 -5.03 -33.09 10.86
CA GLN A 93 -6.26 -33.86 10.60
C GLN A 93 -6.07 -34.97 9.54
N GLY A 94 -4.85 -35.19 9.05
CA GLY A 94 -4.49 -36.35 8.21
C GLY A 94 -5.07 -36.35 6.80
N GLY A 95 -5.50 -35.20 6.27
CA GLY A 95 -6.43 -35.17 5.15
C GLY A 95 -6.14 -34.25 3.97
N PHE A 96 -5.05 -33.48 3.95
CA PHE A 96 -4.88 -32.51 2.85
C PHE A 96 -3.46 -32.42 2.31
N HIS A 97 -3.22 -33.13 1.21
CA HIS A 97 -2.14 -32.77 0.28
C HIS A 97 -2.67 -31.74 -0.70
N TRP A 98 -2.25 -30.48 -0.54
CA TRP A 98 -2.55 -29.39 -1.46
C TRP A 98 -1.99 -29.74 -2.85
N HIS A 99 -2.81 -30.29 -3.74
CA HIS A 99 -2.46 -30.42 -5.17
C HIS A 99 -2.78 -29.08 -5.82
N ALA A 100 -1.76 -28.32 -6.23
CA ALA A 100 -1.89 -26.97 -6.81
C ALA A 100 -2.62 -26.92 -8.18
N GLN A 101 -3.27 -28.01 -8.60
CA GLN A 101 -4.09 -28.02 -9.81
C GLN A 101 -5.47 -27.47 -9.48
N ALA A 102 -5.88 -26.45 -10.24
CA ALA A 102 -7.07 -25.61 -10.04
C ALA A 102 -8.40 -26.34 -10.31
N GLU A 103 -8.67 -27.43 -9.60
CA GLU A 103 -10.02 -28.00 -9.51
C GLU A 103 -10.85 -27.17 -8.52
N PRO A 104 -12.12 -26.84 -8.84
CA PRO A 104 -13.00 -26.15 -7.92
C PRO A 104 -13.18 -26.99 -6.64
N LEU A 105 -12.98 -26.36 -5.47
CA LEU A 105 -13.16 -27.01 -4.17
C LEU A 105 -14.56 -27.62 -4.08
N PRO A 106 -14.70 -28.90 -3.70
CA PRO A 106 -16.03 -29.49 -3.52
C PRO A 106 -16.83 -28.72 -2.47
N SER A 107 -18.15 -28.58 -2.64
CA SER A 107 -19.02 -27.79 -1.75
C SER A 107 -19.01 -28.26 -0.28
N GLU A 108 -18.72 -29.54 -0.06
CA GLU A 108 -18.52 -30.14 1.27
C GLU A 108 -17.31 -29.52 1.99
N TRP A 109 -16.30 -29.12 1.21
CA TRP A 109 -15.11 -28.46 1.70
C TRP A 109 -15.36 -26.99 1.97
N THR A 110 -16.21 -26.28 1.22
CA THR A 110 -16.46 -24.84 1.49
C THR A 110 -17.13 -24.63 2.85
N ALA A 111 -18.02 -25.53 3.27
CA ALA A 111 -18.63 -25.51 4.60
C ALA A 111 -17.59 -25.83 5.71
N SER A 112 -16.78 -26.86 5.52
CA SER A 112 -15.70 -27.23 6.45
C SER A 112 -14.59 -26.16 6.53
N LEU A 113 -14.28 -25.51 5.41
CA LEU A 113 -13.32 -24.41 5.29
C LEU A 113 -13.86 -23.17 5.99
N ALA A 114 -15.13 -22.81 5.78
CA ALA A 114 -15.78 -21.71 6.51
C ALA A 114 -15.86 -22.01 8.01
N GLN A 115 -16.14 -23.25 8.41
CA GLN A 115 -16.13 -23.69 9.82
C GLN A 115 -14.72 -23.59 10.41
N SER A 116 -13.71 -24.11 9.70
CA SER A 116 -12.30 -24.10 10.14
C SER A 116 -11.72 -22.70 10.18
N LEU A 117 -12.06 -21.83 9.23
CA LEU A 117 -11.73 -20.41 9.28
C LEU A 117 -12.39 -19.76 10.50
N ARG A 118 -13.67 -20.03 10.79
CA ARG A 118 -14.34 -19.52 12.00
C ARG A 118 -13.70 -20.03 13.31
N SER A 119 -13.23 -21.28 13.34
CA SER A 119 -12.57 -21.89 14.51
C SER A 119 -11.12 -21.44 14.68
N ALA A 120 -10.40 -21.24 13.58
CA ALA A 120 -9.02 -20.74 13.53
C ALA A 120 -8.95 -19.21 13.65
N SER A 121 -10.09 -18.52 13.47
CA SER A 121 -10.32 -17.11 13.79
C SER A 121 -10.33 -16.89 15.31
N GLY A 122 -9.23 -17.27 15.96
CA GLY A 122 -8.89 -16.80 17.30
C GLY A 122 -8.53 -15.30 17.26
N PRO A 123 -7.64 -14.82 18.18
CA PRO A 123 -7.27 -13.40 18.33
C PRO A 123 -7.06 -12.61 17.02
N SER A 124 -6.63 -13.26 15.93
CA SER A 124 -6.41 -12.68 14.61
C SER A 124 -7.55 -11.82 14.05
N VAL A 125 -8.84 -12.18 14.19
CA VAL A 125 -9.93 -11.34 13.63
C VAL A 125 -10.14 -10.10 14.49
N TYR A 126 -9.98 -10.23 15.80
CA TYR A 126 -10.01 -9.10 16.72
C TYR A 126 -8.82 -8.17 16.49
N ASP A 127 -7.63 -8.73 16.30
CA ASP A 127 -6.39 -7.97 16.05
C ASP A 127 -6.44 -7.25 14.69
N GLN A 128 -6.94 -7.92 13.65
CA GLN A 128 -7.18 -7.27 12.35
C GLN A 128 -8.21 -6.15 12.48
N ARG A 129 -9.32 -6.38 13.19
CA ARG A 129 -10.33 -5.35 13.42
C ARG A 129 -9.73 -4.18 14.20
N LEU A 130 -8.91 -4.43 15.22
CA LEU A 130 -8.24 -3.38 16.00
C LEU A 130 -7.27 -2.57 15.13
N LEU A 131 -6.49 -3.21 14.26
CA LEU A 131 -5.62 -2.52 13.31
C LEU A 131 -6.40 -1.68 12.30
N MET A 132 -7.48 -2.23 11.74
CA MET A 132 -8.37 -1.47 10.87
C MET A 132 -8.98 -0.28 11.61
N THR A 133 -9.44 -0.48 12.86
CA THR A 133 -9.93 0.61 13.72
C THR A 133 -8.86 1.67 13.93
N ARG A 134 -7.60 1.29 14.23
CA ARG A 134 -6.49 2.25 14.35
C ARG A 134 -6.26 3.04 13.07
N LEU A 135 -6.32 2.40 11.90
CA LEU A 135 -6.23 3.11 10.62
C LEU A 135 -7.35 4.13 10.46
N PHE A 136 -8.59 3.81 10.85
CA PHE A 136 -9.71 4.76 10.77
C PHE A 136 -9.67 5.86 11.84
N GLU A 137 -9.19 5.55 13.04
CA GLU A 137 -9.07 6.50 14.15
C GLU A 137 -7.90 7.49 13.98
N ASN A 138 -6.93 7.14 13.13
CA ASN A 138 -5.76 7.97 12.85
C ASN A 138 -5.74 8.36 11.36
N PRO A 139 -6.66 9.24 10.91
CA PRO A 139 -6.60 9.79 9.56
C PRO A 139 -5.33 10.63 9.39
N PRO A 140 -4.91 10.97 8.16
CA PRO A 140 -3.67 11.72 7.93
C PRO A 140 -3.52 12.99 8.78
N PRO A 141 -4.55 13.84 9.00
CA PRO A 141 -4.43 15.01 9.88
C PRO A 141 -4.06 14.67 11.34
N ALA A 142 -4.41 13.49 11.84
CA ALA A 142 -4.10 13.04 13.20
C ALA A 142 -2.61 12.74 13.39
N LEU A 143 -1.87 12.52 12.30
CA LEU A 143 -0.43 12.26 12.31
C LEU A 143 0.40 13.55 12.22
N TRP A 144 -0.26 14.72 12.17
CA TRP A 144 0.43 16.01 12.19
C TRP A 144 0.81 16.41 13.61
N HIS A 145 2.11 16.68 13.83
CA HIS A 145 2.67 17.03 15.15
C HIS A 145 3.08 18.51 15.28
N GLY A 146 2.86 19.33 14.25
CA GLY A 146 3.28 20.72 14.20
C GLY A 146 2.25 21.72 14.74
N ASN A 147 2.10 22.86 14.05
CA ASN A 147 1.17 23.92 14.44
C ASN A 147 -0.29 23.41 14.54
N ALA A 148 -1.00 23.76 15.62
CA ALA A 148 -2.39 23.37 15.86
C ALA A 148 -3.37 23.96 14.82
N ASP A 149 -3.11 25.17 14.31
CA ASP A 149 -3.93 25.79 13.26
C ASP A 149 -3.79 25.04 11.94
N VAL A 150 -2.59 24.53 11.63
CA VAL A 150 -2.36 23.63 10.49
C VAL A 150 -3.15 22.33 10.70
N SER A 151 -3.07 21.72 11.88
CA SER A 151 -3.82 20.50 12.20
C SER A 151 -5.33 20.68 12.00
N HIS A 152 -5.90 21.76 12.55
CA HIS A 152 -7.33 22.08 12.40
C HIS A 152 -7.72 22.19 10.92
N ARG A 153 -6.92 22.92 10.14
CA ARG A 153 -7.17 23.07 8.71
C ARG A 153 -7.04 21.77 7.93
N LEU A 154 -6.09 20.89 8.29
CA LEU A 154 -5.96 19.57 7.70
C LEU A 154 -7.20 18.70 7.97
N TYR A 155 -7.79 18.78 9.17
CA TYR A 155 -9.06 18.10 9.47
C TYR A 155 -10.21 18.60 8.61
N ASP A 156 -10.38 19.93 8.50
CA ASP A 156 -11.40 20.51 7.61
C ASP A 156 -11.23 19.97 6.17
N LEU A 157 -9.99 19.97 5.68
CA LEU A 157 -9.66 19.49 4.34
C LEU A 157 -9.95 18.00 4.17
N TRP A 158 -9.68 17.18 5.19
CA TRP A 158 -9.97 15.73 5.17
C TRP A 158 -11.47 15.44 5.07
N GLU A 159 -12.30 16.20 5.80
CA GLU A 159 -13.76 16.08 5.70
C GLU A 159 -14.27 16.45 4.29
N HIS A 160 -13.66 17.46 3.66
CA HIS A 160 -14.03 17.91 2.31
C HIS A 160 -13.50 17.03 1.18
N TYR A 161 -12.34 16.40 1.38
CA TYR A 161 -11.67 15.59 0.36
C TYR A 161 -12.61 14.50 -0.15
N GLY A 162 -13.31 13.80 0.75
CA GLY A 162 -14.21 12.70 0.40
C GLY A 162 -13.48 11.54 -0.29
N SER A 163 -14.13 10.40 -0.51
CA SER A 163 -13.48 9.24 -1.15
C SER A 163 -13.33 9.40 -2.69
N ARG A 164 -12.82 10.54 -3.16
CA ARG A 164 -12.83 10.96 -4.58
C ARG A 164 -11.94 10.13 -5.51
N GLY A 165 -11.09 9.24 -4.99
CA GLY A 165 -10.14 8.48 -5.81
C GLY A 165 -10.35 6.97 -5.92
N LYS A 166 -11.37 6.37 -5.27
CA LYS A 166 -11.46 4.89 -5.25
C LYS A 166 -11.79 4.26 -6.62
N GLN A 167 -12.64 4.90 -7.42
CA GLN A 167 -13.24 4.25 -8.59
C GLN A 167 -12.27 4.01 -9.76
N TRP A 168 -11.25 4.84 -9.95
CA TRP A 168 -10.36 4.72 -11.12
C TRP A 168 -9.29 3.63 -10.94
N THR A 169 -8.84 3.40 -9.71
CA THR A 169 -7.78 2.43 -9.43
C THR A 169 -8.25 1.01 -9.63
N ASP A 170 -9.48 0.71 -9.19
CA ASP A 170 -10.08 -0.61 -9.41
C ASP A 170 -10.09 -0.97 -10.90
N HIS A 171 -10.24 0.02 -11.80
CA HIS A 171 -10.19 -0.19 -13.25
C HIS A 171 -8.78 -0.54 -13.75
N LEU A 172 -7.74 0.19 -13.33
CA LEU A 172 -6.36 -0.06 -13.74
C LEU A 172 -5.85 -1.42 -13.26
N LEU A 173 -6.13 -1.77 -12.01
CA LEU A 173 -5.74 -3.06 -11.44
C LEU A 173 -6.35 -4.22 -12.23
N MET A 174 -7.62 -4.08 -12.63
CA MET A 174 -8.29 -5.08 -13.47
C MET A 174 -7.68 -5.18 -14.86
N GLN A 175 -7.26 -4.06 -15.45
CA GLN A 175 -6.60 -4.06 -16.75
C GLN A 175 -5.25 -4.80 -16.72
N TRP A 176 -4.40 -4.53 -15.74
CA TRP A 176 -3.07 -5.16 -15.62
C TRP A 176 -3.12 -6.65 -15.30
N MET A 177 -4.16 -7.11 -14.60
CA MET A 177 -4.38 -8.54 -14.40
C MET A 177 -4.76 -9.24 -15.72
N VAL A 178 -5.47 -8.56 -16.62
CA VAL A 178 -5.93 -9.14 -17.89
C VAL A 178 -4.81 -9.19 -18.94
N ASP A 179 -3.93 -8.19 -18.98
CA ASP A 179 -2.86 -8.11 -19.99
C ASP A 179 -1.56 -8.85 -19.60
N GLY A 180 -1.49 -9.40 -18.38
CA GLY A 180 -0.35 -10.17 -17.88
C GLY A 180 0.81 -9.32 -17.36
N THR A 181 0.62 -8.00 -17.23
CA THR A 181 1.64 -7.08 -16.69
C THR A 181 2.12 -7.50 -15.31
N GLU A 182 1.21 -7.94 -14.43
CA GLU A 182 1.57 -8.36 -13.07
C GLU A 182 2.50 -9.57 -13.07
N GLU A 183 2.21 -10.61 -13.86
CA GLU A 183 3.03 -11.82 -13.92
C GLU A 183 4.44 -11.49 -14.43
N GLN A 184 4.53 -10.63 -15.46
CA GLN A 184 5.80 -10.20 -16.00
C GLN A 184 6.58 -9.38 -14.97
N LEU A 185 5.93 -8.40 -14.32
CA LEU A 185 6.53 -7.58 -13.27
C LEU A 185 7.09 -8.43 -12.12
N GLN A 186 6.37 -9.47 -11.67
CA GLN A 186 6.87 -10.38 -10.63
C GLN A 186 8.17 -11.09 -11.05
N LYS A 187 8.28 -11.52 -12.31
CA LYS A 187 9.52 -12.14 -12.82
C LYS A 187 10.68 -11.15 -12.85
N ASP A 188 10.41 -9.92 -13.27
CA ASP A 188 11.45 -8.89 -13.38
C ASP A 188 11.90 -8.34 -12.03
N LEU A 189 11.07 -8.47 -10.99
CA LEU A 189 11.43 -8.07 -9.63
C LEU A 189 12.28 -9.11 -8.89
N LEU A 190 12.39 -10.33 -9.41
CA LEU A 190 13.17 -11.43 -8.82
C LEU A 190 14.61 -11.04 -8.38
N PRO A 191 15.38 -10.24 -9.15
CA PRO A 191 16.73 -9.82 -8.75
C PRO A 191 16.78 -8.90 -7.51
N TYR A 192 15.66 -8.32 -7.10
CA TYR A 192 15.57 -7.42 -5.95
C TYR A 192 15.09 -8.13 -4.67
N HIS A 193 14.57 -9.36 -4.77
CA HIS A 193 13.99 -10.08 -3.62
C HIS A 193 15.00 -10.36 -2.49
N ALA A 194 16.30 -10.38 -2.80
CA ALA A 194 17.35 -10.57 -1.80
C ALA A 194 17.68 -9.29 -1.01
N ARG A 195 17.27 -8.11 -1.50
CA ARG A 195 17.64 -6.80 -0.96
C ARG A 195 16.45 -6.01 -0.42
N LEU A 196 15.27 -6.27 -0.96
CA LEU A 196 14.00 -5.72 -0.51
C LEU A 196 13.19 -6.86 0.08
N GLU A 197 12.71 -6.74 1.31
CA GLU A 197 11.75 -7.71 1.87
C GLU A 197 10.37 -7.55 1.23
N MET A 198 10.04 -6.32 0.82
CA MET A 198 8.75 -5.91 0.30
C MET A 198 8.94 -4.72 -0.63
N LEU A 199 8.01 -4.51 -1.57
CA LEU A 199 7.88 -3.28 -2.34
C LEU A 199 6.43 -2.79 -2.28
N ASN A 200 6.22 -1.61 -1.71
CA ASN A 200 4.93 -0.96 -1.57
C ASN A 200 4.79 0.18 -2.58
N ILE A 201 3.81 0.09 -3.46
CA ILE A 201 3.51 1.12 -4.45
C ILE A 201 2.19 1.79 -4.05
N CYS A 202 2.29 3.06 -3.65
CA CYS A 202 1.15 3.89 -3.31
C CYS A 202 0.77 4.74 -4.52
N PHE A 203 -0.37 4.46 -5.13
CA PHE A 203 -0.88 5.31 -6.20
C PHE A 203 -1.60 6.54 -5.65
N ALA A 204 -1.33 7.67 -6.30
CA ALA A 204 -2.03 8.91 -6.06
C ALA A 204 -2.31 9.64 -7.39
N LYS A 205 -3.35 10.44 -7.40
CA LYS A 205 -3.66 11.33 -8.51
C LYS A 205 -2.80 12.58 -8.38
N TYR A 206 -2.19 12.98 -9.49
CA TYR A 206 -1.50 14.25 -9.57
C TYR A 206 -1.50 14.75 -11.01
N SER A 207 -1.35 16.05 -11.20
CA SER A 207 -1.28 16.64 -12.55
C SER A 207 -0.09 16.15 -13.38
N GLN A 208 0.95 15.57 -12.76
CA GLN A 208 2.14 15.05 -13.43
C GLN A 208 2.52 13.66 -12.94
N GLU A 209 3.30 12.96 -13.75
CA GLU A 209 3.94 11.71 -13.35
C GLU A 209 5.16 11.99 -12.49
N VAL A 210 5.14 11.44 -11.28
CA VAL A 210 6.16 11.60 -10.25
C VAL A 210 6.33 10.23 -9.59
N ASP A 211 7.59 9.84 -9.42
CA ASP A 211 7.99 8.70 -8.61
C ASP A 211 8.75 9.25 -7.40
N TYR A 212 8.15 9.15 -6.22
CA TYR A 212 8.76 9.64 -4.98
C TYR A 212 9.05 8.46 -4.05
N LEU A 213 10.33 8.21 -3.80
CA LEU A 213 10.79 7.10 -2.99
C LEU A 213 10.74 7.45 -1.50
N ILE A 214 10.18 6.54 -0.71
CA ILE A 214 10.17 6.57 0.74
C ILE A 214 10.86 5.30 1.23
N PRO A 215 12.16 5.37 1.53
CA PRO A 215 12.91 4.22 2.03
C PRO A 215 12.27 3.61 3.30
N PRO A 216 12.44 2.29 3.51
CA PRO A 216 13.28 1.39 2.71
C PRO A 216 12.55 0.70 1.53
N VAL A 217 11.22 0.78 1.46
CA VAL A 217 10.45 -0.15 0.59
C VAL A 217 9.25 0.49 -0.12
N SER A 218 9.01 1.79 0.05
CA SER A 218 7.80 2.44 -0.46
C SER A 218 8.12 3.38 -1.61
N VAL A 219 7.26 3.41 -2.62
CA VAL A 219 7.25 4.39 -3.70
C VAL A 219 5.85 4.96 -3.84
N ILE A 220 5.75 6.29 -3.90
CA ILE A 220 4.55 6.99 -4.32
C ILE A 220 4.65 7.22 -5.81
N MET A 221 3.70 6.64 -6.54
CA MET A 221 3.64 6.71 -7.99
C MET A 221 2.41 7.51 -8.38
N THR A 222 2.60 8.70 -8.94
CA THR A 222 1.47 9.51 -9.38
C THR A 222 1.09 9.22 -10.82
N LEU A 223 -0.21 9.29 -11.08
CA LEU A 223 -0.78 9.11 -12.41
C LEU A 223 -1.37 10.42 -12.92
N ALA A 224 -0.82 10.91 -14.03
CA ALA A 224 -1.42 11.99 -14.80
C ALA A 224 -2.66 11.45 -15.52
N ASP A 225 -3.79 12.15 -15.40
CA ASP A 225 -5.06 11.82 -16.06
C ASP A 225 -5.65 10.42 -15.78
N GLY A 226 -5.10 9.70 -14.78
CA GLY A 226 -5.57 8.37 -14.38
C GLY A 226 -5.29 7.26 -15.39
N GLN A 227 -4.36 7.48 -16.34
CA GLN A 227 -3.92 6.46 -17.28
C GLN A 227 -2.48 6.04 -16.98
N LEU A 228 -2.21 4.74 -17.04
CA LEU A 228 -0.88 4.18 -16.94
C LEU A 228 -0.88 2.82 -17.66
N ASP A 229 -0.22 2.75 -18.81
CA ASP A 229 -0.07 1.49 -19.53
C ASP A 229 0.87 0.53 -18.77
N GLY A 230 0.72 -0.77 -19.04
CA GLY A 230 1.44 -1.81 -18.29
C GLY A 230 2.97 -1.75 -18.45
N ASP A 231 3.46 -1.38 -19.64
CA ASP A 231 4.91 -1.29 -19.89
C ASP A 231 5.52 -0.10 -19.14
N THR A 232 4.87 1.06 -19.18
CA THR A 232 5.28 2.25 -18.42
C THR A 232 5.22 1.99 -16.92
N PHE A 233 4.14 1.37 -16.42
CA PHE A 233 4.03 0.96 -15.02
C PHE A 233 5.22 0.09 -14.61
N ARG A 234 5.44 -1.00 -15.35
CA ARG A 234 6.51 -1.96 -15.09
C ARG A 234 7.89 -1.29 -15.06
N LEU A 235 8.19 -0.43 -16.04
CA LEU A 235 9.46 0.29 -16.09
C LEU A 235 9.67 1.19 -14.86
N ARG A 236 8.64 1.95 -14.46
CA ARG A 236 8.69 2.83 -13.28
C ARG A 236 8.89 2.03 -12.00
N VAL A 237 8.20 0.90 -11.84
CA VAL A 237 8.36 0.01 -10.67
C VAL A 237 9.77 -0.58 -10.60
N LEU A 238 10.32 -1.06 -11.72
CA LEU A 238 11.66 -1.64 -11.74
C LEU A 238 12.73 -0.62 -11.38
N ARG A 239 12.59 0.62 -11.87
CA ARG A 239 13.48 1.72 -11.50
C ARG A 239 13.40 2.03 -10.01
N ALA A 240 12.18 2.14 -9.46
CA ALA A 240 11.99 2.38 -8.03
C ALA A 240 12.58 1.25 -7.17
N ALA A 241 12.38 -0.01 -7.57
CA ALA A 241 12.94 -1.17 -6.89
C ALA A 241 14.48 -1.16 -6.92
N GLU A 242 15.09 -0.81 -8.04
CA GLU A 242 16.54 -0.68 -8.16
C GLU A 242 17.09 0.40 -7.22
N GLU A 243 16.50 1.60 -7.24
CA GLU A 243 16.93 2.72 -6.41
C GLU A 243 16.76 2.41 -4.91
N LEU A 244 15.62 1.84 -4.49
CA LEU A 244 15.38 1.40 -3.11
C LEU A 244 16.37 0.30 -2.69
N ALA A 245 16.63 -0.68 -3.55
CA ALA A 245 17.55 -1.79 -3.26
C ALA A 245 19.03 -1.37 -3.20
N MET A 246 19.39 -0.21 -3.75
CA MET A 246 20.71 0.38 -3.60
C MET A 246 20.82 1.23 -2.33
N GLY A 247 19.75 1.92 -1.94
CA GLY A 247 19.70 2.77 -0.75
C GLY A 247 19.73 2.03 0.58
N THR A 248 19.44 0.72 0.61
CA THR A 248 19.49 -0.10 1.83
C THR A 248 20.90 -0.58 2.22
N ALA A 249 21.92 -0.28 1.41
CA ALA A 249 23.30 -0.74 1.62
C ALA A 249 24.19 0.21 2.44
N SER A 250 23.64 1.32 2.97
CA SER A 250 24.36 2.34 3.78
C SER A 250 24.10 2.17 5.26
#